data_AF-A0A074VLD6-F1
#
_entry.id   AF-A0A074VLD6-F1
#
_cell.length_a   1.000
_cell.length_b   1.000
_cell.length_c   1.000
_cell.angle_alpha   90.00
_cell.angle_beta   90.00
_cell.angle_gamma   90.00
#
_symmetry.space_group_name_H-M   'P 1'
#
loop_
_entity.id
_entity.type
_entity.pdbx_description
1 polymer ?
#
loop_
_entity_poly.entity_id
_entity_poly.type
_entity_poly.pdbx_seq_one_letter_code
_entity_poly.pdbx_strand_id
1 'polypeptide(L)'
;MANPPPDDFDSLFNLEEEYYAEGYNLGVADGSRAGRIEGRLFGLEKGFEKFAAMGTLAGRNAVWEARISDQDSATAEQSEFKLPKLSGGARLQKHLQTLFALTEAESLSTENNEDSVSDFDDRLKRAEGKVL
;
A
#
# COMPACT_ATOMS: atom_id res chain seq x y z
N MET A 1 42.45 46.89 -34.51
CA MET A 1 41.81 46.07 -35.54
C MET A 1 40.44 45.69 -35.00
N ALA A 2 39.35 46.07 -35.69
CA ALA A 2 38.00 45.72 -35.26
C ALA A 2 37.75 44.23 -35.56
N ASN A 3 37.12 43.51 -34.64
CA ASN A 3 36.70 42.13 -34.91
C ASN A 3 35.67 42.13 -36.05
N PRO A 4 35.75 41.17 -36.99
CA PRO A 4 34.75 41.03 -38.02
C PRO A 4 33.36 40.80 -37.38
N PRO A 5 32.28 41.27 -38.01
CA PRO A 5 30.94 41.01 -37.51
C PRO A 5 30.70 39.49 -37.47
N PRO A 6 29.97 38.96 -36.47
CA PRO A 6 29.66 37.54 -36.39
C PRO A 6 28.94 37.08 -37.66
N ASP A 7 29.31 35.91 -38.18
CA ASP A 7 28.72 35.35 -39.39
C ASP A 7 27.31 34.82 -39.08
N ASP A 8 26.35 35.10 -39.95
CA ASP A 8 24.95 34.70 -39.80
C ASP A 8 24.80 33.16 -39.73
N PHE A 9 25.78 32.41 -40.25
CA PHE A 9 25.81 30.94 -40.24
C PHE A 9 26.60 30.33 -39.07
N ASP A 10 27.25 31.13 -38.21
CA ASP A 10 28.04 30.63 -37.07
C ASP A 10 27.20 29.79 -36.08
N SER A 11 25.90 30.10 -35.98
CA SER A 11 24.95 29.37 -35.13
C SER A 11 24.62 27.96 -35.63
N LEU A 12 24.67 27.72 -36.96
CA LEU A 12 24.35 26.41 -37.54
C LEU A 12 25.38 25.35 -37.20
N PHE A 13 26.63 25.76 -36.96
CA PHE A 13 27.70 24.83 -36.56
C PHE A 13 27.48 24.26 -35.16
N ASN A 14 26.76 24.96 -34.28
CA ASN A 14 26.46 24.52 -32.91
C ASN A 14 25.05 23.94 -32.75
N LEU A 15 24.22 24.02 -33.80
CA LEU A 15 22.79 23.69 -33.74
C LEU A 15 22.52 22.23 -33.32
N GLU A 16 23.36 21.29 -33.76
CA GLU A 16 23.24 19.88 -33.36
C GLU A 16 23.46 19.72 -31.85
N GLU A 17 24.52 20.33 -31.32
CA GLU A 17 24.85 20.26 -29.90
C GLU A 17 23.82 21.00 -29.04
N GLU A 18 23.29 22.13 -29.53
CA GLU A 18 22.19 22.87 -28.89
C GLU A 18 20.93 22.02 -28.79
N TYR A 19 20.46 21.41 -29.89
CA TYR A 19 19.27 20.54 -29.86
C TYR A 19 19.49 19.25 -29.08
N TYR A 20 20.72 18.70 -29.07
CA TYR A 20 21.04 17.56 -28.23
C TYR A 20 20.95 17.92 -26.75
N ALA A 21 21.54 19.04 -26.34
CA ALA A 21 21.48 19.54 -24.97
C ALA A 21 20.05 19.90 -24.56
N GLU A 22 19.29 20.53 -25.46
CA GLU A 22 17.87 20.84 -25.25
C GLU A 22 17.05 19.56 -25.04
N GLY A 23 17.17 18.59 -25.94
CA GLY A 23 16.48 17.31 -25.85
C GLY A 23 16.84 16.54 -24.58
N TYR A 24 18.11 16.53 -24.19
CA TYR A 24 18.56 15.92 -22.94
C TYR A 24 17.93 16.61 -21.72
N ASN A 25 17.99 17.94 -21.66
CA ASN A 25 17.45 18.72 -20.55
C ASN A 25 15.92 18.55 -20.43
N LEU A 26 15.22 18.57 -21.56
CA LEU A 26 13.78 18.29 -21.62
C LEU A 26 13.47 16.87 -21.14
N GLY A 27 14.20 15.87 -21.66
CA GLY A 27 14.03 14.48 -21.28
C GLY A 27 14.30 14.23 -19.79
N VAL A 28 15.32 14.85 -19.21
CA VAL A 28 15.61 14.78 -17.77
C VAL A 28 14.53 15.47 -16.95
N ALA A 29 14.08 16.66 -17.37
CA ALA A 29 13.04 17.40 -16.68
C ALA A 29 11.73 16.61 -16.65
N ASP A 30 11.27 16.14 -17.81
CA ASP A 30 10.04 15.36 -17.95
C ASP A 30 10.15 13.99 -17.29
N GLY A 31 11.28 13.29 -17.47
CA GLY A 31 11.54 12.01 -16.83
C GLY A 31 11.54 12.10 -15.31
N SER A 32 12.16 13.14 -14.73
CA SER A 32 12.14 13.35 -13.28
C SER A 32 10.74 13.64 -12.76
N ARG A 33 9.94 14.40 -13.53
CA ARG A 33 8.56 14.75 -13.17
C ARG A 33 7.66 13.52 -13.26
N ALA A 34 7.71 12.81 -14.38
CA ALA A 34 6.95 11.58 -14.61
C ALA A 34 7.29 10.52 -13.56
N GLY A 35 8.58 10.27 -13.30
CA GLY A 35 9.02 9.30 -12.30
C GLY A 35 8.53 9.60 -10.89
N ARG A 36 8.50 10.88 -10.46
CA ARG A 36 7.92 11.25 -9.16
C ARG A 36 6.42 11.02 -9.09
N ILE A 37 5.70 11.32 -10.17
CA ILE A 37 4.24 11.13 -10.22
C ILE A 37 3.91 9.63 -10.21
N GLU A 38 4.57 8.86 -11.06
CA GLU A 38 4.39 7.41 -11.18
C GLU A 38 4.73 6.71 -9.86
N GLY A 39 5.87 7.05 -9.24
CA GLY A 39 6.26 6.47 -7.95
C GLY A 39 5.24 6.74 -6.85
N ARG A 40 4.65 7.95 -6.81
CA ARG A 40 3.57 8.27 -5.86
C ARG A 40 2.29 7.49 -6.15
N LEU A 41 1.90 7.39 -7.41
CA LEU A 41 0.70 6.66 -7.81
C LEU A 41 0.83 5.17 -7.49
N PHE A 42 1.96 4.57 -7.86
CA PHE A 42 2.27 3.17 -7.58
C PHE A 42 2.30 2.88 -6.08
N GLY A 43 2.93 3.75 -5.28
CA GLY A 43 2.95 3.62 -3.82
C GLY A 43 1.55 3.65 -3.21
N LEU A 44 0.67 4.55 -3.69
CA LEU A 44 -0.72 4.62 -3.23
C LEU A 44 -1.53 3.38 -3.63
N GLU A 45 -1.39 2.92 -4.87
CA GLU A 45 -2.05 1.71 -5.37
C GLU A 45 -1.65 0.48 -4.53
N LYS A 46 -0.35 0.28 -4.31
CA LYS A 46 0.16 -0.84 -3.50
C LYS A 46 -0.18 -0.72 -2.03
N GLY A 47 -0.16 0.50 -1.48
CA GLY A 47 -0.66 0.76 -0.13
C GLY A 47 -2.13 0.32 -0.01
N PHE A 48 -2.99 0.78 -0.91
CA PHE A 48 -4.42 0.45 -0.88
C PHE A 48 -4.67 -1.06 -0.97
N GLU A 49 -4.01 -1.76 -1.90
CA GLU A 49 -4.13 -3.24 -2.02
C GLU A 49 -3.80 -3.95 -0.70
N LYS A 50 -2.70 -3.55 -0.06
CA LYS A 50 -2.24 -4.13 1.21
C LYS A 50 -3.19 -3.83 2.36
N PHE A 51 -3.68 -2.60 2.48
CA PHE A 51 -4.66 -2.20 3.49
C PHE A 51 -6.02 -2.88 3.28
N ALA A 52 -6.46 -3.05 2.03
CA ALA A 52 -7.67 -3.80 1.72
C ALA A 52 -7.54 -5.27 2.15
N ALA A 53 -6.40 -5.91 1.84
CA ALA A 53 -6.11 -7.27 2.30
C ALA A 53 -6.13 -7.38 3.83
N MET A 54 -5.44 -6.48 4.53
CA MET A 54 -5.46 -6.40 6.00
C MET A 54 -6.89 -6.22 6.55
N GLY A 55 -7.68 -5.35 5.94
CA GLY A 55 -9.08 -5.13 6.30
C GLY A 55 -9.96 -6.37 6.15
N THR A 56 -9.70 -7.21 5.13
CA THR A 56 -10.40 -8.51 5.03
C THR A 56 -10.07 -9.45 6.18
N LEU A 57 -8.82 -9.46 6.66
CA LEU A 57 -8.39 -10.26 7.81
C LEU A 57 -9.03 -9.73 9.10
N ALA A 58 -9.07 -8.40 9.29
CA ALA A 58 -9.76 -7.76 10.40
C ALA A 58 -11.26 -8.11 10.42
N GLY A 59 -11.93 -8.03 9.27
CA GLY A 59 -13.33 -8.40 9.13
C GLY A 59 -13.60 -9.88 9.44
N ARG A 60 -12.73 -10.78 8.97
CA ARG A 60 -12.80 -12.22 9.34
C ARG A 60 -12.68 -12.41 10.85
N ASN A 61 -11.71 -11.73 11.48
CA ASN A 61 -11.53 -11.80 12.92
C ASN A 61 -12.79 -11.37 13.68
N ALA A 62 -13.37 -10.23 13.32
CA ALA A 62 -14.60 -9.72 13.94
C ALA A 62 -15.78 -10.69 13.79
N VAL A 63 -15.95 -11.30 12.61
CA VAL A 63 -17.01 -12.29 12.36
C VAL A 63 -16.78 -13.57 13.17
N TRP A 64 -15.55 -14.03 13.30
CA TRP A 64 -15.23 -15.25 14.06
C TRP A 64 -15.36 -15.05 15.56
N GLU A 65 -14.93 -13.90 16.08
CA GLU A 65 -15.11 -13.53 17.49
C GLU A 65 -16.59 -13.50 17.86
N ALA A 66 -17.44 -12.86 17.04
CA ALA A 66 -18.88 -12.81 17.24
C ALA A 66 -19.53 -14.21 17.27
N ARG A 67 -19.01 -15.17 16.49
CA ARG A 67 -19.51 -16.56 16.47
C ARG A 67 -19.07 -17.43 17.65
N ILE A 68 -18.05 -16.99 18.39
CA ILE A 68 -17.59 -17.67 19.62
C ILE A 68 -18.33 -17.12 20.84
N SER A 69 -18.50 -15.80 20.95
CA SER A 69 -19.18 -15.18 22.10
C SER A 69 -20.66 -15.59 22.21
N ASP A 70 -21.30 -15.96 21.10
CA ASP A 70 -22.67 -16.47 21.09
C ASP A 70 -22.80 -17.92 21.63
N GLN A 71 -21.71 -18.53 22.12
CA GLN A 71 -21.75 -19.82 22.84
C GLN A 71 -22.44 -19.69 24.22
N ASP A 72 -22.29 -18.56 24.91
CA ASP A 72 -22.79 -18.39 26.28
C ASP A 72 -24.26 -17.93 26.34
N SER A 73 -24.82 -17.45 25.23
CA SER A 73 -26.20 -16.99 25.14
C SER A 73 -27.09 -18.08 24.53
N ALA A 74 -27.53 -19.03 25.36
CA ALA A 74 -28.44 -20.12 24.99
C ALA A 74 -29.91 -19.68 24.79
N THR A 75 -30.16 -18.44 24.35
CA THR A 75 -31.53 -17.95 24.12
C THR A 75 -31.56 -17.00 22.93
N ALA A 76 -32.08 -17.45 21.78
CA ALA A 76 -32.91 -16.67 20.86
C ALA A 76 -32.98 -17.33 19.47
N GLU A 77 -34.16 -17.87 19.18
CA GLU A 77 -34.95 -17.77 17.95
C GLU A 77 -34.25 -17.93 16.58
N GLN A 78 -34.80 -18.89 15.83
CA GLN A 78 -34.42 -19.32 14.51
C GLN A 78 -34.79 -18.25 13.47
N SER A 79 -33.84 -17.38 13.13
CA SER A 79 -33.86 -16.66 11.86
C SER A 79 -33.04 -17.45 10.84
N GLU A 80 -33.61 -17.66 9.65
CA GLU A 80 -33.10 -18.49 8.54
C GLU A 80 -31.68 -18.10 8.02
N PHE A 81 -31.11 -16.99 8.51
CA PHE A 81 -29.84 -16.40 8.09
C PHE A 81 -28.74 -16.35 9.18
N LYS A 82 -28.81 -17.16 10.24
CA LYS A 82 -27.74 -17.18 11.26
C LYS A 82 -26.55 -18.04 10.82
N LEU A 83 -25.35 -17.45 10.88
CA LEU A 83 -24.09 -18.14 10.59
C LEU A 83 -23.82 -19.25 11.63
N PRO A 84 -23.20 -20.37 11.23
CA PRO A 84 -22.87 -21.46 12.16
C PRO A 84 -21.94 -20.99 13.28
N LYS A 85 -22.22 -21.41 14.52
CA LYS A 85 -21.38 -21.15 15.69
C LYS A 85 -20.05 -21.89 15.58
N LEU A 86 -18.97 -21.27 16.05
CA LEU A 86 -17.64 -21.88 16.08
C LEU A 86 -17.35 -22.41 17.49
N SER A 87 -16.58 -23.50 17.60
CA SER A 87 -16.13 -23.99 18.91
C SER A 87 -15.01 -23.10 19.43
N GLY A 88 -15.24 -22.44 20.56
CA GLY A 88 -14.33 -21.47 21.19
C GLY A 88 -13.12 -22.09 21.88
N GLY A 89 -12.38 -22.98 21.21
CA GLY A 89 -11.19 -23.60 21.82
C GLY A 89 -10.14 -22.55 22.21
N ALA A 90 -9.43 -22.77 23.33
CA ALA A 90 -8.42 -21.83 23.85
C ALA A 90 -7.33 -21.44 22.82
N ARG A 91 -6.99 -22.35 21.89
CA ARG A 91 -6.05 -22.06 20.80
C ARG A 91 -6.63 -21.07 19.79
N LEU A 92 -7.89 -21.26 19.39
CA LEU A 92 -8.58 -20.38 18.46
C LEU A 92 -8.72 -18.98 19.05
N GLN A 93 -9.12 -18.87 20.32
CA GLN A 93 -9.24 -17.60 21.01
C GLN A 93 -7.89 -16.82 21.05
N LYS A 94 -6.78 -17.52 21.32
CA LYS A 94 -5.44 -16.90 21.25
C LYS A 94 -5.06 -16.44 19.85
N HIS A 95 -5.39 -17.23 18.83
CA HIS A 95 -5.16 -16.86 17.43
C HIS A 95 -5.96 -15.61 17.05
N LEU A 96 -7.25 -15.53 17.44
CA LEU A 96 -8.10 -14.36 17.18
C LEU A 96 -7.59 -13.10 17.91
N GLN A 97 -7.19 -13.22 19.17
CA GLN A 97 -6.59 -12.08 19.89
C GLN A 97 -5.31 -11.58 19.20
N THR A 98 -4.46 -12.49 18.73
CA THR A 98 -3.24 -12.12 18.00
C THR A 98 -3.58 -11.50 16.65
N LEU A 99 -4.56 -12.07 15.92
CA LEU A 99 -5.01 -11.54 14.64
C LEU A 99 -5.61 -10.14 14.79
N PHE A 100 -6.41 -9.90 15.83
CA PHE A 100 -6.92 -8.57 16.17
C PHE A 100 -5.79 -7.57 16.36
N ALA A 101 -4.83 -7.86 17.25
CA ALA A 101 -3.70 -6.97 17.51
C ALA A 101 -2.87 -6.66 16.25
N LEU A 102 -2.73 -7.63 15.34
CA LEU A 102 -2.00 -7.43 14.08
C LEU A 102 -2.80 -6.60 13.05
N THR A 103 -4.13 -6.65 13.08
CA THR A 103 -5.02 -6.07 12.06
C THR A 103 -5.75 -4.81 12.52
N GLU A 104 -5.52 -4.35 13.75
CA GLU A 104 -6.14 -3.16 14.31
C GLU A 104 -5.80 -1.91 13.50
N ALA A 105 -6.83 -1.23 12.98
CA ALA A 105 -6.66 -0.15 12.02
C ALA A 105 -5.92 1.07 12.59
N GLU A 106 -6.18 1.42 13.85
CA GLU A 106 -5.56 2.59 14.50
C GLU A 106 -4.06 2.39 14.77
N SER A 107 -3.60 1.14 14.83
CA SER A 107 -2.18 0.84 15.03
C SER A 107 -1.38 0.71 13.74
N LEU A 108 -2.01 0.82 12.56
CA LEU A 108 -1.33 0.72 11.26
C LEU A 108 -0.92 2.10 10.74
N SER A 109 0.38 2.27 10.48
CA SER A 109 0.90 3.50 9.85
C SER A 109 0.48 3.60 8.40
N THR A 110 -0.03 4.76 7.99
CA THR A 110 -0.33 5.09 6.58
C THR A 110 0.80 5.85 5.89
N GLU A 111 1.96 5.97 6.54
CA GLU A 111 3.12 6.64 5.97
C GLU A 111 3.83 5.76 4.94
N ASN A 112 4.34 6.38 3.87
CA ASN A 112 5.10 5.70 2.82
C ASN A 112 6.62 5.89 3.03
N ASN A 113 7.10 5.56 4.22
CA ASN A 113 8.54 5.44 4.51
C ASN A 113 8.92 3.96 4.64
N GLU A 114 10.21 3.66 4.48
CA GLU A 114 10.73 2.28 4.44
C GLU A 114 10.35 1.48 5.69
N ASP A 115 10.49 2.10 6.87
CA ASP A 115 10.18 1.45 8.15
C ASP A 115 8.69 1.11 8.28
N SER A 116 7.79 2.05 7.95
CA SER A 116 6.35 1.83 8.03
C SER A 116 5.88 0.76 7.04
N VAL A 117 6.43 0.76 5.82
CA VAL A 117 6.10 -0.25 4.82
C VAL A 117 6.60 -1.63 5.25
N SER A 118 7.82 -1.72 5.78
CA SER A 118 8.38 -2.97 6.27
C SER A 118 7.59 -3.53 7.45
N ASP A 119 7.24 -2.71 8.45
CA ASP A 119 6.41 -3.14 9.58
C ASP A 119 5.04 -3.65 9.12
N PHE A 120 4.39 -2.92 8.20
CA PHE A 120 3.11 -3.32 7.65
C PHE A 120 3.18 -4.70 6.98
N ASP A 121 4.18 -4.93 6.13
CA ASP A 121 4.35 -6.19 5.41
C ASP A 121 4.61 -7.36 6.37
N ASP A 122 5.43 -7.12 7.39
CA ASP A 122 5.71 -8.07 8.46
C ASP A 122 4.44 -8.45 9.24
N ARG A 123 3.61 -7.45 9.57
CA ARG A 123 2.32 -7.66 10.24
C ARG A 123 1.35 -8.42 9.36
N LEU A 124 1.24 -8.05 8.08
CA LEU A 124 0.35 -8.70 7.13
C LEU A 124 0.70 -10.18 7.00
N LYS A 125 1.98 -10.49 6.80
CA LYS A 125 2.48 -11.88 6.72
C LYS A 125 2.20 -12.68 7.99
N ARG A 126 2.38 -12.07 9.17
CA ARG A 126 2.06 -12.71 10.46
C ARG A 126 0.55 -12.95 10.60
N ALA A 127 -0.28 -12.01 10.16
CA ALA A 127 -1.73 -12.10 10.21
C ALA A 127 -2.27 -13.19 9.27
N GLU A 128 -1.75 -13.29 8.05
CA GLU A 128 -2.07 -14.36 7.09
C GLU A 128 -1.78 -15.75 7.70
N GLY A 129 -0.65 -15.89 8.39
CA GLY A 129 -0.28 -17.11 9.11
C GLY A 129 -1.17 -17.47 10.31
N LYS A 130 -2.13 -16.63 10.71
CA LYS A 130 -3.15 -16.96 11.74
C LYS A 130 -4.47 -17.44 11.15
N VAL A 131 -4.69 -17.17 9.87
CA VAL A 131 -5.92 -17.46 9.13
C VAL A 131 -5.81 -18.76 8.31
N LEU A 132 -4.59 -19.13 7.90
CA LEU A 132 -4.24 -20.44 7.32
C LEU A 132 -4.08 -21.52 8.40
#